data_AF-B2TPN4-F1
#
_entry.id   AF-B2TPN4-F1
#
_cell.length_a   1.000
_cell.length_b   1.000
_cell.length_c   1.000
_cell.angle_alpha   90.00
_cell.angle_beta   90.00
_cell.angle_gamma   90.00
#
_symmetry.space_group_name_H-M   'P 1'
#
loop_
_entity.id
_entity.type
_entity.pdbx_description
1 polymer ?
#
loop_
_entity_poly.entity_id
_entity_poly.type
_entity_poly.pdbx_seq_one_letter_code
_entity_poly.pdbx_strand_id
1 'polypeptide(L)'
;MNKNNKLDSLIKSAMDDSANNIKASKDIFNDAWNKKEQGVTNMSYFKIKNIKRAALITACCAAFSIVGIFTISPEVRAAAQEVFRTIFIPDESGNIVERSEDEIIENHNIGGVMITDSNKTDMEKRFGFTFNFPEKIGEYLTEKHEGRSIPPIAGITIYDIKYKDTQDLNNRFMKAIDDDKTFEELKDYNMERYVCSSSYVDNQGHKFWIYLSKYSSNSKMNLVKEVSIDNIKCRILERTDAEYDIKISDDSWRDDMTKKPTSVDKNYYIEWNYDGVRYCLYIGNDSSHADAAIQFAEDYIKILKQS
;
A
#
# COMPACT_ATOMS: atom_id res chain seq x y z
N MET A 1 40.81 15.33 3.12
CA MET A 1 40.71 16.70 3.68
C MET A 1 39.24 17.14 3.64
N ASN A 2 38.64 17.36 4.82
CA ASN A 2 37.19 17.40 5.04
C ASN A 2 36.51 18.69 4.53
N LYS A 3 35.47 18.57 3.68
CA LYS A 3 34.66 19.70 3.18
C LYS A 3 33.77 20.36 4.26
N ASN A 4 33.58 19.71 5.41
CA ASN A 4 32.72 20.22 6.50
C ASN A 4 33.36 21.31 7.37
N ASN A 5 34.68 21.55 7.27
CA ASN A 5 35.36 22.53 8.14
C ASN A 5 35.26 23.98 7.62
N LYS A 6 34.86 24.19 6.36
CA LYS A 6 34.93 25.52 5.72
C LYS A 6 33.71 26.40 6.04
N LEU A 7 32.54 25.77 6.18
CA LEU A 7 31.29 26.46 6.55
C LEU A 7 31.32 26.85 8.04
N ASP A 8 31.77 25.93 8.89
CA ASP A 8 31.85 26.14 10.34
C ASP A 8 32.89 27.22 10.70
N SER A 9 34.03 27.26 10.00
CA SER A 9 35.02 28.34 10.19
C SER A 9 34.51 29.70 9.72
N LEU A 10 33.69 29.76 8.68
CA LEU A 10 33.10 30.99 8.16
C LEU A 10 32.04 31.58 9.10
N ILE A 11 31.25 30.71 9.75
CA ILE A 11 30.24 31.13 10.73
C ILE A 11 30.93 31.63 12.00
N LYS A 12 31.92 30.89 12.51
CA LYS A 12 32.69 31.31 13.70
C LYS A 12 33.44 32.63 13.48
N SER A 13 34.08 32.82 12.32
CA SER A 13 34.77 34.09 12.02
C SER A 13 33.81 35.27 11.81
N ALA A 14 32.53 35.03 11.56
CA ALA A 14 31.53 36.09 11.40
C ALA A 14 30.88 36.50 12.73
N MET A 15 30.92 35.62 13.75
CA MET A 15 30.35 35.87 15.06
C MET A 15 31.32 36.54 16.05
N ASP A 16 32.63 36.37 15.86
CA ASP A 16 33.66 36.88 16.78
C ASP A 16 33.94 38.39 16.65
N ASP A 17 33.46 39.04 15.58
CA ASP A 17 33.62 40.49 15.40
C ASP A 17 32.45 41.26 16.03
N SER A 18 32.65 41.65 17.29
CA SER A 18 32.11 42.86 17.94
C SER A 18 30.71 42.85 18.60
N ALA A 19 30.13 41.68 18.92
CA ALA A 19 28.85 41.66 19.66
C ALA A 19 28.98 42.04 21.16
N ASN A 20 30.18 41.96 21.76
CA ASN A 20 30.34 42.03 23.22
C ASN A 20 30.68 43.41 23.82
N ASN A 21 30.77 44.49 23.04
CA ASN A 21 31.21 45.81 23.56
C ASN A 21 30.33 47.00 23.15
N ILE A 22 29.04 46.80 22.87
CA ILE A 22 28.12 47.92 22.63
C ILE A 22 27.29 48.18 23.89
N LYS A 23 27.77 49.11 24.74
CA LYS A 23 26.92 49.73 25.76
C LYS A 23 26.11 50.84 25.10
N ALA A 24 24.79 50.75 25.14
CA ALA A 24 23.92 51.82 24.67
C ALA A 24 24.09 53.07 25.56
N SER A 25 24.61 54.16 25.00
CA SER A 25 24.59 55.49 25.61
C SER A 25 24.01 56.52 24.66
N LYS A 26 23.50 57.62 25.24
CA LYS A 26 22.93 58.78 24.53
C LYS A 26 23.94 59.45 23.58
N ASP A 27 25.23 59.19 23.77
CA ASP A 27 26.31 59.77 23.00
C ASP A 27 26.37 59.21 21.57
N ILE A 28 25.94 57.95 21.35
CA ILE A 28 25.94 57.33 20.02
C ILE A 28 24.96 58.04 19.07
N PHE A 29 23.84 58.55 19.60
CA PHE A 29 22.86 59.31 18.81
C PHE A 29 23.38 60.70 18.44
N ASN A 30 24.06 61.38 19.36
CA ASN A 30 24.68 62.68 19.07
C ASN A 30 25.84 62.55 18.07
N ASP A 31 26.62 61.48 18.18
CA ASP A 31 27.75 61.22 17.28
C ASP A 31 27.28 60.86 15.86
N ALA A 32 26.17 60.14 15.73
CA ALA A 32 25.52 59.86 14.44
C ALA A 32 24.86 61.10 13.83
N TRP A 33 24.27 61.97 14.66
CA TRP A 33 23.64 63.22 14.21
C TRP A 33 24.69 64.22 13.68
N ASN A 34 25.81 64.35 14.38
CA ASN A 34 26.90 65.25 13.98
C ASN A 34 27.68 64.76 12.74
N LYS A 35 27.69 63.45 12.47
CA LYS A 35 28.33 62.88 11.26
C LYS A 35 27.54 63.08 9.97
N LYS A 36 26.28 63.53 10.03
CA LYS A 36 25.48 63.84 8.83
C LYS A 36 26.02 65.06 8.08
N GLU A 37 26.76 65.94 8.74
CA GLU A 37 27.32 67.17 8.15
C GLU A 37 28.75 67.03 7.62
N GLN A 38 29.44 65.89 7.85
CA GLN A 38 30.77 65.67 7.31
C GLN A 38 30.70 64.82 6.04
N GLY A 39 30.66 65.53 4.91
CA GLY A 39 30.58 64.97 3.58
C GLY A 39 31.69 63.98 3.22
N VAL A 40 31.30 62.99 2.42
CA VAL A 40 32.02 62.44 1.27
C VAL A 40 33.56 62.44 1.40
N THR A 41 34.14 61.36 1.94
CA THR A 41 35.50 60.94 1.57
C THR A 41 35.82 59.52 2.07
N ASN A 42 35.86 58.57 1.12
CA ASN A 42 36.57 57.26 1.10
C ASN A 42 35.72 56.12 0.52
N MET A 43 35.66 56.09 -0.81
CA MET A 43 34.81 55.20 -1.62
C MET A 43 35.47 53.85 -2.01
N SER A 44 36.58 53.45 -1.39
CA SER A 44 37.30 52.21 -1.77
C SER A 44 37.13 51.03 -0.81
N TYR A 45 36.78 51.24 0.47
CA TYR A 45 36.61 50.15 1.44
C TYR A 45 35.19 49.56 1.52
N PHE A 46 34.18 50.27 1.00
CA PHE A 46 32.76 49.85 1.08
C PHE A 46 32.33 48.82 0.04
N LYS A 47 33.10 48.60 -1.04
CA LYS A 47 32.68 47.69 -2.12
C LYS A 47 32.77 46.21 -1.73
N ILE A 48 33.74 45.81 -0.91
CA ILE A 48 33.95 44.40 -0.52
C ILE A 48 32.96 43.95 0.57
N LYS A 49 32.60 44.85 1.50
CA LYS A 49 31.66 44.56 2.61
C LYS A 49 30.21 44.39 2.13
N ASN A 50 29.84 45.07 1.04
CA ASN A 50 28.49 45.00 0.47
C ASN A 50 28.27 43.81 -0.45
N ILE A 51 29.30 43.25 -1.12
CA ILE A 51 29.13 42.06 -1.98
C ILE A 51 28.81 40.82 -1.14
N LYS A 52 29.46 40.63 0.01
CA LYS A 52 29.16 39.50 0.92
C LYS A 52 27.76 39.63 1.55
N ARG A 53 27.36 40.85 1.93
CA ARG A 53 25.98 41.13 2.39
C ARG A 53 24.96 40.95 1.28
N ALA A 54 25.22 41.41 0.06
CA ALA A 54 24.34 41.21 -1.09
C ALA A 54 24.20 39.74 -1.43
N ALA A 55 25.29 38.97 -1.45
CA ALA A 55 25.24 37.52 -1.68
C ALA A 55 24.46 36.78 -0.58
N LEU A 56 24.64 37.17 0.69
CA LEU A 56 23.86 36.60 1.81
C LEU A 56 22.37 36.96 1.69
N ILE A 57 22.05 38.22 1.37
CA ILE A 57 20.67 38.67 1.16
C ILE A 57 20.04 37.94 -0.03
N THR A 58 20.74 37.79 -1.15
CA THR A 58 20.23 37.04 -2.32
C THR A 58 20.04 35.56 -2.00
N ALA A 59 20.96 34.93 -1.25
CA ALA A 59 20.80 33.55 -0.82
C ALA A 59 19.64 33.37 0.17
N CYS A 60 19.48 34.29 1.13
CA CYS A 60 18.34 34.32 2.04
C CYS A 60 17.04 34.59 1.28
N CYS A 61 16.99 35.53 0.35
CA CYS A 61 15.82 35.79 -0.49
C CYS A 61 15.49 34.58 -1.37
N ALA A 62 16.47 33.89 -1.95
CA ALA A 62 16.22 32.65 -2.69
C ALA A 62 15.68 31.54 -1.78
N ALA A 63 16.24 31.36 -0.58
CA ALA A 63 15.73 30.41 0.40
C ALA A 63 14.31 30.76 0.88
N PHE A 64 14.03 32.04 1.16
CA PHE A 64 12.70 32.54 1.52
C PHE A 64 11.74 32.51 0.34
N SER A 65 12.19 32.63 -0.90
CA SER A 65 11.36 32.45 -2.09
C SER A 65 11.02 30.97 -2.29
N ILE A 66 11.96 30.05 -2.09
CA ILE A 66 11.71 28.61 -2.14
C ILE A 66 10.73 28.21 -1.02
N VAL A 67 11.02 28.56 0.23
CA VAL A 67 10.14 28.29 1.39
C VAL A 67 8.80 29.04 1.25
N GLY A 68 8.84 30.25 0.68
CA GLY A 68 7.68 31.11 0.39
C GLY A 68 6.74 30.51 -0.65
N ILE A 69 7.28 29.92 -1.71
CA ILE A 69 6.51 29.23 -2.75
C ILE A 69 5.76 28.03 -2.14
N PHE A 70 6.39 27.26 -1.24
CA PHE A 70 5.73 26.15 -0.54
C PHE A 70 4.72 26.60 0.55
N THR A 71 4.84 27.81 1.09
CA THR A 71 3.93 28.33 2.14
C THR A 71 2.76 29.14 1.59
N ILE A 72 2.92 29.81 0.44
CA ILE A 72 1.95 30.78 -0.08
C ILE A 72 1.11 30.21 -1.23
N SER A 73 1.64 29.28 -2.05
CA SER A 73 0.85 28.67 -3.12
C SER A 73 0.15 27.40 -2.62
N PRO A 74 -1.20 27.40 -2.51
CA PRO A 74 -1.94 26.19 -2.17
C PRO A 74 -1.73 25.09 -3.20
N GLU A 75 -1.51 25.45 -4.47
CA GLU A 75 -1.30 24.52 -5.59
C GLU A 75 0.08 23.86 -5.51
N VAL A 76 1.14 24.60 -5.21
CA VAL A 76 2.48 24.00 -5.03
C VAL A 76 2.55 23.20 -3.72
N ARG A 77 1.83 23.63 -2.67
CA ARG A 77 1.68 22.86 -1.44
C ARG A 77 0.89 21.58 -1.65
N ALA A 78 -0.20 21.63 -2.42
CA ALA A 78 -1.00 20.46 -2.79
C ALA A 78 -0.20 19.50 -3.67
N ALA A 79 0.50 20.01 -4.68
CA ALA A 79 1.38 19.21 -5.54
C ALA A 79 2.53 18.58 -4.76
N ALA A 80 3.13 19.29 -3.79
CA ALA A 80 4.13 18.71 -2.90
C ALA A 80 3.51 17.64 -1.99
N GLN A 81 2.35 17.89 -1.39
CA GLN A 81 1.64 16.90 -0.56
C GLN A 81 1.20 15.66 -1.35
N GLU A 82 0.87 15.80 -2.63
CA GLU A 82 0.54 14.72 -3.56
C GLU A 82 1.80 13.92 -3.92
N VAL A 83 2.94 14.58 -4.17
CA VAL A 83 4.25 13.93 -4.42
C VAL A 83 4.82 13.21 -3.19
N PHE A 84 4.40 13.57 -1.97
CA PHE A 84 4.86 12.96 -0.71
C PHE A 84 3.87 11.99 -0.07
N ARG A 85 2.86 11.52 -0.81
CA ARG A 85 2.01 10.44 -0.27
C ARG A 85 2.81 9.16 -0.19
N THR A 86 3.08 8.79 1.05
CA THR A 86 3.85 7.63 1.44
C THR A 86 2.93 6.45 1.71
N ILE A 87 3.39 5.26 1.34
CA ILE A 87 2.86 3.98 1.80
C ILE A 87 3.94 3.17 2.54
N PHE A 88 3.49 2.24 3.36
CA PHE A 88 4.33 1.29 4.08
C PHE A 88 4.10 -0.11 3.49
N ILE A 89 5.13 -0.73 2.95
CA ILE A 89 5.05 -2.08 2.34
C ILE A 89 6.19 -2.97 2.84
N PRO A 90 6.01 -4.30 2.88
CA PRO A 90 7.13 -5.22 3.12
C PRO A 90 8.10 -5.23 1.93
N ASP A 91 9.39 -5.24 2.20
CA ASP A 91 10.43 -5.56 1.21
C ASP A 91 10.58 -7.08 1.00
N GLU A 92 11.48 -7.51 0.11
CA GLU A 92 11.73 -8.94 -0.17
C GLU A 92 12.19 -9.73 1.06
N SER A 93 12.71 -9.05 2.08
CA SER A 93 13.12 -9.65 3.36
C SER A 93 12.01 -9.60 4.42
N GLY A 94 10.83 -9.07 4.09
CA GLY A 94 9.70 -8.90 5.00
C GLY A 94 9.80 -7.67 5.91
N ASN A 95 10.79 -6.79 5.72
CA ASN A 95 10.90 -5.58 6.52
C ASN A 95 9.97 -4.50 5.99
N ILE A 96 9.31 -3.75 6.89
CA ILE A 96 8.46 -2.64 6.49
C ILE A 96 9.30 -1.44 6.07
N VAL A 97 9.11 -1.02 4.83
CA VAL A 97 9.80 0.10 4.21
C VAL A 97 8.83 1.19 3.78
N GLU A 98 9.32 2.43 3.80
CA GLU A 98 8.59 3.60 3.31
C GLU A 98 8.78 3.73 1.79
N ARG A 99 7.68 3.89 1.06
CA ARG A 99 7.65 4.03 -0.41
C ARG A 99 6.64 5.09 -0.84
N SER A 100 6.78 5.58 -2.07
CA SER A 100 5.78 6.47 -2.68
C SER A 100 4.52 5.70 -3.06
N GLU A 101 3.34 6.34 -3.10
CA GLU A 101 2.11 5.73 -3.63
C GLU A 101 2.18 5.34 -5.13
N ASP A 102 3.20 5.81 -5.85
CA ASP A 102 3.53 5.38 -7.20
C ASP A 102 4.18 3.98 -7.26
N GLU A 103 4.54 3.40 -6.11
CA GLU A 103 5.14 2.08 -6.00
C GLU A 103 4.17 0.98 -6.42
N ILE A 104 4.72 -0.04 -7.10
CA ILE A 104 3.98 -1.24 -7.49
C ILE A 104 3.82 -2.15 -6.27
N ILE A 105 2.58 -2.48 -5.93
CA ILE A 105 2.25 -3.47 -4.92
C ILE A 105 1.97 -4.83 -5.60
N GLU A 106 2.22 -5.92 -4.87
CA GLU A 106 2.12 -7.28 -5.43
C GLU A 106 0.71 -7.59 -5.93
N ASN A 107 -0.30 -7.32 -5.11
CA ASN A 107 -1.68 -7.50 -5.49
C ASN A 107 -2.63 -6.60 -4.69
N HIS A 108 -3.83 -6.43 -5.23
CA HIS A 108 -4.95 -5.78 -4.58
C HIS A 108 -6.24 -6.56 -4.88
N ASN A 109 -6.96 -6.96 -3.84
CA ASN A 109 -8.21 -7.70 -3.96
C ASN A 109 -9.40 -6.75 -3.85
N ILE A 110 -10.31 -6.85 -4.80
CA ILE A 110 -11.55 -6.08 -4.85
C ILE A 110 -12.70 -7.06 -4.98
N GLY A 111 -13.56 -7.14 -3.96
CA GLY A 111 -14.75 -7.98 -3.95
C GLY A 111 -16.02 -7.16 -3.71
N GLY A 112 -17.17 -7.71 -4.03
CA GLY A 112 -18.43 -7.09 -3.60
C GLY A 112 -19.70 -7.55 -4.29
N VAL A 113 -19.60 -8.38 -5.34
CA VAL A 113 -20.80 -8.88 -6.01
C VAL A 113 -21.23 -10.19 -5.37
N MET A 114 -22.29 -10.14 -4.57
CA MET A 114 -22.89 -11.35 -4.01
C MET A 114 -23.46 -12.23 -5.11
N ILE A 115 -23.14 -13.53 -5.04
CA ILE A 115 -23.64 -14.54 -5.97
C ILE A 115 -24.90 -15.16 -5.38
N THR A 116 -26.00 -15.00 -6.10
CA THR A 116 -27.31 -15.57 -5.79
C THR A 116 -27.73 -16.53 -6.88
N ASP A 117 -28.78 -17.31 -6.63
CA ASP A 117 -29.35 -18.22 -7.64
C ASP A 117 -29.74 -17.48 -8.93
N SER A 118 -30.11 -16.19 -8.84
CA SER A 118 -30.52 -15.39 -10.00
C SER A 118 -29.36 -14.92 -10.89
N ASN A 119 -28.14 -14.78 -10.35
CA ASN A 119 -26.98 -14.31 -11.14
C ASN A 119 -25.89 -15.38 -11.34
N LYS A 120 -25.98 -16.53 -10.66
CA LYS A 120 -24.95 -17.59 -10.69
C LYS A 120 -24.56 -18.00 -12.11
N THR A 121 -25.54 -18.35 -12.95
CA THR A 121 -25.28 -18.83 -14.32
C THR A 121 -24.55 -17.78 -15.16
N ASP A 122 -24.93 -16.50 -15.02
CA ASP A 122 -24.28 -15.41 -15.74
C ASP A 122 -22.84 -15.19 -15.25
N MET A 123 -22.61 -15.30 -13.93
CA MET A 123 -21.25 -15.20 -13.35
C MET A 123 -20.35 -16.36 -13.81
N GLU A 124 -20.83 -17.60 -13.74
CA GLU A 124 -20.08 -18.77 -14.20
C GLU A 124 -19.67 -18.63 -15.68
N LYS A 125 -20.60 -18.16 -16.52
CA LYS A 125 -20.32 -17.88 -17.94
C LYS A 125 -19.26 -16.79 -18.12
N ARG A 126 -19.35 -15.69 -17.36
CA ARG A 126 -18.39 -14.57 -17.43
C ARG A 126 -17.00 -14.96 -16.96
N PHE A 127 -16.92 -15.81 -15.95
CA PHE A 127 -15.66 -16.19 -15.31
C PHE A 127 -15.03 -17.39 -16.04
N GLY A 128 -15.84 -18.12 -16.81
CA GLY A 128 -15.40 -19.24 -17.63
C GLY A 128 -15.14 -20.51 -16.82
N PHE A 129 -15.79 -20.65 -15.67
CA PHE A 129 -15.79 -21.86 -14.85
C PHE A 129 -17.08 -21.97 -14.01
N THR A 130 -17.49 -23.19 -13.70
CA THR A 130 -18.60 -23.48 -12.79
C THR A 130 -18.10 -23.66 -11.37
N PHE A 131 -18.93 -23.35 -10.38
CA PHE A 131 -18.55 -23.54 -8.97
C PHE A 131 -19.70 -24.08 -8.12
N ASN A 132 -19.32 -24.85 -7.10
CA ASN A 132 -20.24 -25.40 -6.12
C ASN A 132 -19.68 -25.25 -4.71
N PHE A 133 -20.43 -24.58 -3.85
CA PHE A 133 -20.11 -24.43 -2.42
C PHE A 133 -21.25 -25.07 -1.62
N PRO A 134 -21.17 -26.39 -1.36
CA PRO A 134 -22.19 -27.07 -0.58
C PRO A 134 -22.18 -26.57 0.87
N GLU A 135 -23.31 -26.64 1.56
CA GLU A 135 -23.42 -26.22 2.97
C GLU A 135 -22.52 -27.04 3.91
N LYS A 136 -22.18 -28.27 3.52
CA LYS A 136 -21.35 -29.20 4.29
C LYS A 136 -20.25 -29.81 3.42
N ILE A 137 -19.04 -29.85 3.96
CA ILE A 137 -17.86 -30.54 3.39
C ILE A 137 -17.20 -31.32 4.53
N GLY A 138 -17.23 -32.65 4.49
CA GLY A 138 -16.72 -33.46 5.61
C GLY A 138 -17.40 -33.08 6.93
N GLU A 139 -16.62 -32.73 7.94
CA GLU A 139 -17.11 -32.24 9.25
C GLU A 139 -17.35 -30.71 9.30
N TYR A 140 -17.11 -30.00 8.21
CA TYR A 140 -17.21 -28.54 8.15
C TYR A 140 -18.59 -28.09 7.65
N LEU A 141 -19.12 -27.04 8.28
CA LEU A 141 -20.38 -26.40 7.91
C LEU A 141 -20.14 -24.93 7.55
N THR A 142 -20.91 -24.43 6.58
CA THR A 142 -20.91 -23.00 6.28
C THR A 142 -21.39 -22.19 7.49
N GLU A 143 -20.62 -21.16 7.85
CA GLU A 143 -20.96 -20.24 8.94
C GLU A 143 -22.25 -19.48 8.61
N LYS A 144 -23.14 -19.39 9.60
CA LYS A 144 -24.41 -18.66 9.47
C LYS A 144 -24.35 -17.40 10.31
N HIS A 145 -24.63 -16.27 9.68
CA HIS A 145 -24.80 -14.99 10.37
C HIS A 145 -26.29 -14.73 10.56
N GLU A 146 -26.71 -14.56 11.82
CA GLU A 146 -28.14 -14.37 12.18
C GLU A 146 -29.05 -15.48 11.62
N GLY A 147 -28.54 -16.71 11.56
CA GLY A 147 -29.26 -17.87 11.04
C GLY A 147 -29.33 -17.98 9.52
N ARG A 148 -28.66 -17.10 8.76
CA ARG A 148 -28.61 -17.11 7.29
C ARG A 148 -27.23 -17.46 6.78
N SER A 149 -27.15 -18.27 5.73
CA SER A 149 -25.91 -18.49 4.99
C SER A 149 -25.53 -17.21 4.27
N ILE A 150 -24.26 -16.80 4.37
CA ILE A 150 -23.74 -15.73 3.54
C ILE A 150 -23.57 -16.28 2.11
N PRO A 151 -24.04 -15.59 1.07
CA PRO A 151 -23.81 -16.02 -0.31
C PRO A 151 -22.33 -15.92 -0.68
N PRO A 152 -21.81 -16.75 -1.60
CA PRO A 152 -20.49 -16.58 -2.17
C PRO A 152 -20.31 -15.17 -2.77
N ILE A 153 -19.09 -14.67 -2.79
CA ILE A 153 -18.77 -13.33 -3.29
C ILE A 153 -17.85 -13.44 -4.50
N ALA A 154 -18.21 -12.76 -5.58
CA ALA A 154 -17.35 -12.53 -6.73
C ALA A 154 -16.48 -11.28 -6.53
N GLY A 155 -15.25 -11.35 -7.03
CA GLY A 155 -14.28 -10.27 -7.00
C GLY A 155 -13.25 -10.37 -8.11
N ILE A 156 -12.31 -9.44 -8.08
CA ILE A 156 -11.10 -9.43 -8.90
C ILE A 156 -9.86 -9.22 -8.04
N THR A 157 -8.79 -9.91 -8.40
CA THR A 157 -7.44 -9.63 -7.91
C THR A 157 -6.71 -8.90 -9.03
N ILE A 158 -6.10 -7.77 -8.72
CA ILE A 158 -5.21 -7.06 -9.63
C ILE A 158 -3.78 -7.25 -9.15
N TYR A 159 -2.89 -7.69 -10.02
CA TYR A 159 -1.48 -7.96 -9.74
C TYR A 159 -0.59 -6.84 -10.26
N ASP A 160 0.54 -6.62 -9.57
CA ASP A 160 1.59 -5.67 -9.96
C ASP A 160 1.02 -4.27 -10.32
N ILE A 161 0.13 -3.75 -9.48
CA ILE A 161 -0.55 -2.46 -9.66
C ILE A 161 0.11 -1.37 -8.81
N LYS A 162 0.12 -0.12 -9.28
CA LYS A 162 0.52 1.02 -8.44
C LYS A 162 -0.50 1.27 -7.35
N TYR A 163 -0.06 1.53 -6.12
CA TYR A 163 -1.00 1.76 -5.03
C TYR A 163 -2.01 2.88 -5.33
N LYS A 164 -1.57 3.99 -5.93
CA LYS A 164 -2.48 5.08 -6.31
C LYS A 164 -3.58 4.65 -7.30
N ASP A 165 -3.26 3.78 -8.25
CA ASP A 165 -4.21 3.31 -9.27
C ASP A 165 -5.33 2.49 -8.62
N THR A 166 -5.05 1.80 -7.51
CA THR A 166 -6.08 1.09 -6.73
C THR A 166 -7.14 2.05 -6.18
N GLN A 167 -6.76 3.30 -5.90
CA GLN A 167 -7.69 4.32 -5.41
C GLN A 167 -8.42 5.00 -6.58
N ASP A 168 -7.68 5.44 -7.59
CA ASP A 168 -8.22 6.22 -8.70
C ASP A 168 -9.17 5.40 -9.60
N LEU A 169 -8.93 4.10 -9.71
CA LEU A 169 -9.68 3.20 -10.59
C LEU A 169 -10.60 2.23 -9.84
N ASN A 170 -10.74 2.35 -8.52
CA ASN A 170 -11.54 1.44 -7.68
C ASN A 170 -12.95 1.17 -8.26
N ASN A 171 -13.66 2.22 -8.68
CA ASN A 171 -15.01 2.08 -9.23
C ASN A 171 -15.04 1.31 -10.56
N ARG A 172 -13.98 1.45 -11.39
CA ARG A 172 -13.86 0.70 -12.64
C ARG A 172 -13.54 -0.76 -12.36
N PHE A 173 -12.67 -1.03 -11.39
CA PHE A 173 -12.35 -2.37 -10.93
C PHE A 173 -13.57 -3.09 -10.34
N MET A 174 -14.32 -2.44 -9.44
CA MET A 174 -15.58 -2.97 -8.91
C MET A 174 -16.58 -3.31 -10.03
N LYS A 175 -16.74 -2.41 -11.00
CA LYS A 175 -17.61 -2.63 -12.15
C LYS A 175 -17.13 -3.76 -13.06
N ALA A 176 -15.82 -3.97 -13.17
CA ALA A 176 -15.25 -5.04 -13.99
C ALA A 176 -15.53 -6.46 -13.44
N ILE A 177 -16.02 -6.59 -12.20
CA ILE A 177 -16.43 -7.87 -11.63
C ILE A 177 -17.55 -8.47 -12.48
N ASP A 178 -18.59 -7.69 -12.84
CA ASP A 178 -19.78 -8.19 -13.55
C ASP A 178 -20.01 -7.57 -14.94
N ASP A 179 -19.24 -6.56 -15.34
CA ASP A 179 -19.27 -5.95 -16.68
C ASP A 179 -18.06 -6.37 -17.53
N ASP A 180 -18.28 -7.24 -18.52
CA ASP A 180 -17.22 -7.71 -19.43
C ASP A 180 -16.63 -6.60 -20.28
N LYS A 181 -17.42 -5.59 -20.66
CA LYS A 181 -16.90 -4.47 -21.43
C LYS A 181 -15.90 -3.67 -20.59
N THR A 182 -16.24 -3.41 -19.32
CA THR A 182 -15.33 -2.70 -18.40
C THR A 182 -14.08 -3.54 -18.11
N PHE A 183 -14.21 -4.86 -17.99
CA PHE A 183 -13.06 -5.77 -17.83
C PHE A 183 -12.11 -5.72 -19.03
N GLU A 184 -12.64 -5.81 -20.26
CA GLU A 184 -11.85 -5.72 -21.49
C GLU A 184 -11.18 -4.35 -21.69
N GLU A 185 -11.81 -3.27 -21.22
CA GLU A 185 -11.22 -1.92 -21.20
C GLU A 185 -10.06 -1.77 -20.20
N LEU A 186 -9.91 -2.70 -19.26
CA LEU A 186 -8.87 -2.73 -18.24
C LEU A 186 -7.82 -3.83 -18.50
N LYS A 187 -7.80 -4.44 -19.70
CA LYS A 187 -6.88 -5.53 -20.08
C LYS A 187 -5.38 -5.21 -19.95
N ASP A 188 -5.02 -3.93 -19.84
CA ASP A 188 -3.63 -3.50 -19.61
C ASP A 188 -3.20 -3.79 -18.16
N TYR A 189 -4.14 -4.03 -17.25
CA TYR A 189 -3.90 -4.52 -15.91
C TYR A 189 -3.92 -6.05 -15.88
N ASN A 190 -2.98 -6.62 -15.13
CA ASN A 190 -2.93 -8.05 -14.87
C ASN A 190 -4.00 -8.41 -13.83
N MET A 191 -5.16 -8.88 -14.27
CA MET A 191 -6.32 -9.13 -13.40
C MET A 191 -6.85 -10.54 -13.52
N GLU A 192 -7.34 -11.06 -12.40
CA GLU A 192 -7.99 -12.36 -12.31
C GLU A 192 -9.34 -12.20 -11.60
N ARG A 193 -10.42 -12.71 -12.20
CA ARG A 193 -11.72 -12.84 -11.53
C ARG A 193 -11.72 -14.06 -10.64
N TYR A 194 -12.24 -13.92 -9.43
CA TYR A 194 -12.33 -14.99 -8.45
C TYR A 194 -13.72 -15.06 -7.80
N VAL A 195 -14.05 -16.23 -7.29
CA VAL A 195 -15.21 -16.46 -6.41
C VAL A 195 -14.71 -16.97 -5.06
N CYS A 196 -15.15 -16.33 -3.99
CA CYS A 196 -14.88 -16.73 -2.62
C CYS A 196 -16.13 -17.35 -1.99
N SER A 197 -15.97 -18.48 -1.31
CA SER A 197 -17.02 -19.05 -0.48
C SER A 197 -17.25 -18.21 0.78
N SER A 198 -18.35 -18.53 1.47
CA SER A 198 -18.45 -18.25 2.90
C SER A 198 -17.47 -19.11 3.69
N SER A 199 -17.24 -18.75 4.95
CA SER A 199 -16.42 -19.51 5.88
C SER A 199 -17.02 -20.89 6.15
N TYR A 200 -16.16 -21.90 6.18
CA TYR A 200 -16.45 -23.25 6.65
C TYR A 200 -15.82 -23.46 8.02
N VAL A 201 -16.60 -23.92 8.98
CA VAL A 201 -16.17 -24.09 10.38
C VAL A 201 -16.43 -25.52 10.84
N ASP A 202 -15.48 -26.10 11.59
CA ASP A 202 -15.65 -27.40 12.25
C ASP A 202 -15.89 -27.28 13.76
N ASN A 203 -16.05 -28.42 14.45
CA ASN A 203 -16.27 -28.46 15.89
C ASN A 203 -15.02 -28.13 16.73
N GLN A 204 -13.84 -28.02 16.11
CA GLN A 204 -12.58 -27.68 16.76
C GLN A 204 -12.25 -26.19 16.64
N GLY A 205 -13.03 -25.43 15.86
CA GLY A 205 -12.84 -24.01 15.63
C GLY A 205 -11.94 -23.68 14.44
N HIS A 206 -11.57 -24.67 13.63
CA HIS A 206 -10.90 -24.42 12.36
C HIS A 206 -11.86 -23.68 11.42
N LYS A 207 -11.36 -22.65 10.74
CA LYS A 207 -12.15 -21.78 9.87
C LYS A 207 -11.45 -21.59 8.53
N PHE A 208 -12.11 -21.96 7.46
CA PHE A 208 -11.54 -21.90 6.11
C PHE A 208 -12.43 -21.17 5.11
N TRP A 209 -11.81 -20.44 4.19
CA TRP A 209 -12.46 -19.85 3.02
C TRP A 209 -11.80 -20.43 1.78
N ILE A 210 -12.61 -20.84 0.81
CA ILE A 210 -12.11 -21.35 -0.46
C ILE A 210 -12.31 -20.31 -1.56
N TYR A 211 -11.22 -19.99 -2.24
CA TYR A 211 -11.15 -19.05 -3.36
C TYR A 211 -10.93 -19.84 -4.64
N LEU A 212 -11.78 -19.58 -5.63
CA LEU A 212 -11.76 -20.21 -6.95
C LEU A 212 -11.47 -19.16 -8.00
N SER A 213 -10.54 -19.46 -8.89
CA SER A 213 -10.21 -18.56 -9.99
C SER A 213 -9.66 -19.33 -11.17
N LYS A 214 -9.75 -18.75 -12.37
CA LYS A 214 -9.14 -19.38 -13.54
C LYS A 214 -7.65 -19.11 -13.51
N TYR A 215 -6.86 -20.16 -13.28
CA TYR A 215 -5.44 -20.11 -12.97
C TYR A 215 -4.67 -18.97 -13.67
N SER A 216 -4.28 -17.95 -12.91
CA SER A 216 -3.25 -16.98 -13.29
C SER A 216 -1.94 -17.24 -12.53
N SER A 217 -0.80 -17.15 -13.20
CA SER A 217 0.48 -17.75 -12.77
C SER A 217 1.30 -16.95 -11.76
N ASN A 218 0.72 -15.97 -11.04
CA ASN A 218 1.52 -14.87 -10.48
C ASN A 218 1.65 -14.84 -8.94
N SER A 219 1.32 -15.92 -8.22
CA SER A 219 1.51 -15.94 -6.76
C SER A 219 3.00 -16.11 -6.39
N LYS A 220 3.55 -15.16 -5.62
CA LYS A 220 4.94 -15.19 -5.11
C LYS A 220 5.03 -15.94 -3.78
N MET A 221 4.37 -17.08 -3.66
CA MET A 221 4.36 -17.87 -2.43
C MET A 221 5.47 -18.93 -2.43
N ASN A 222 6.04 -19.17 -1.26
CA ASN A 222 7.06 -20.20 -1.06
C ASN A 222 6.41 -21.57 -0.85
N LEU A 223 6.93 -22.60 -1.52
CA LEU A 223 6.47 -23.97 -1.33
C LEU A 223 6.98 -24.52 0.01
N VAL A 224 6.06 -24.91 0.89
CA VAL A 224 6.37 -25.56 2.18
C VAL A 224 6.34 -27.07 2.03
N LYS A 225 5.24 -27.59 1.47
CA LYS A 225 4.98 -29.03 1.36
C LYS A 225 4.14 -29.31 0.13
N GLU A 226 4.35 -30.47 -0.46
CA GLU A 226 3.51 -31.00 -1.53
C GLU A 226 2.87 -32.31 -1.07
N VAL A 227 1.59 -32.47 -1.35
CA VAL A 227 0.83 -33.69 -1.09
C VAL A 227 0.01 -34.06 -2.32
N SER A 228 -0.20 -35.36 -2.53
CA SER A 228 -1.03 -35.86 -3.61
C SER A 228 -2.35 -36.37 -3.02
N ILE A 229 -3.45 -35.70 -3.36
CA ILE A 229 -4.80 -36.06 -2.94
C ILE A 229 -5.53 -36.60 -4.15
N ASP A 230 -5.79 -37.91 -4.19
CA ASP A 230 -6.53 -38.56 -5.28
C ASP A 230 -6.00 -38.18 -6.69
N ASN A 231 -4.67 -38.28 -6.83
CA ASN A 231 -3.87 -37.90 -8.01
C ASN A 231 -3.88 -36.40 -8.39
N ILE A 232 -4.42 -35.54 -7.53
CA ILE A 232 -4.32 -34.09 -7.65
C ILE A 232 -3.15 -33.61 -6.78
N LYS A 233 -2.25 -32.85 -7.40
CA LYS A 233 -1.12 -32.22 -6.72
C LYS A 233 -1.61 -31.01 -5.94
N CYS A 234 -1.54 -31.09 -4.62
CA CYS A 234 -1.85 -30.00 -3.70
C CYS A 234 -0.56 -29.46 -3.09
N ARG A 235 -0.45 -28.14 -3.03
CA ARG A 235 0.74 -27.42 -2.57
C ARG A 235 0.36 -26.61 -1.33
N ILE A 236 1.04 -26.86 -0.24
CA ILE A 236 1.01 -25.98 0.92
C ILE A 236 2.05 -24.90 0.69
N LEU A 237 1.58 -23.66 0.72
CA LEU A 237 2.33 -22.47 0.40
C LEU A 237 2.40 -21.55 1.61
N GLU A 238 3.48 -20.78 1.69
CA GLU A 238 3.72 -19.77 2.73
C GLU A 238 3.99 -18.41 2.08
N ARG A 239 3.42 -17.35 2.64
CA ARG A 239 3.70 -15.96 2.30
C ARG A 239 3.81 -15.14 3.57
N THR A 240 4.67 -14.13 3.54
CA THR A 240 4.67 -13.08 4.58
C THR A 240 3.73 -11.97 4.14
N ASP A 241 2.69 -11.74 4.93
CA ASP A 241 1.69 -10.71 4.68
C ASP A 241 1.74 -9.66 5.80
N ALA A 242 1.59 -8.40 5.40
CA ALA A 242 1.43 -7.30 6.33
C ALA A 242 -0.06 -7.03 6.52
N GLU A 243 -0.53 -6.99 7.77
CA GLU A 243 -1.91 -6.65 8.10
C GLU A 243 -2.01 -5.14 8.34
N TYR A 244 -3.04 -4.49 7.78
CA TYR A 244 -3.23 -3.05 7.90
C TYR A 244 -4.59 -2.75 8.52
N ASP A 245 -4.70 -1.58 9.16
CA ASP A 245 -6.00 -1.05 9.55
C ASP A 245 -6.88 -0.85 8.31
N ILE A 246 -8.18 -1.11 8.44
CA ILE A 246 -9.12 -0.91 7.34
C ILE A 246 -9.53 0.57 7.26
N LYS A 247 -9.38 1.15 6.07
CA LYS A 247 -9.98 2.43 5.70
C LYS A 247 -11.33 2.18 5.03
N ILE A 248 -12.35 2.82 5.58
CA ILE A 248 -13.71 2.81 5.02
C ILE A 248 -13.88 4.08 4.18
N SER A 249 -14.19 3.94 2.90
CA SER A 249 -14.66 5.07 2.07
C SER A 249 -15.65 4.58 1.03
N ASP A 250 -16.76 5.30 0.87
CA ASP A 250 -17.72 5.14 -0.24
C ASP A 250 -18.01 3.66 -0.56
N ASP A 251 -18.50 2.94 0.46
CA ASP A 251 -18.89 1.52 0.41
C ASP A 251 -17.78 0.49 0.15
N SER A 252 -16.51 0.91 0.12
CA SER A 252 -15.35 0.04 -0.01
C SER A 252 -14.50 0.00 1.28
N TRP A 253 -13.97 -1.19 1.55
CA TRP A 253 -13.15 -1.51 2.71
C TRP A 253 -11.78 -1.86 2.14
N ARG A 254 -10.73 -1.12 2.52
CA ARG A 254 -9.39 -1.37 2.00
C ARG A 254 -8.33 -1.21 3.07
N ASP A 255 -7.21 -1.88 2.87
CA ASP A 255 -6.02 -1.73 3.70
C ASP A 255 -5.49 -0.30 3.64
N ASP A 256 -5.34 0.33 4.81
CA ASP A 256 -4.77 1.67 4.98
C ASP A 256 -3.24 1.59 4.96
N MET A 257 -2.69 1.32 3.78
CA MET A 257 -1.24 1.25 3.57
C MET A 257 -0.54 2.61 3.76
N THR A 258 -1.29 3.71 3.98
CA THR A 258 -0.72 5.03 4.35
C THR A 258 -0.24 5.08 5.81
N LYS A 259 -0.54 4.03 6.58
CA LYS A 259 -0.03 3.80 7.94
C LYS A 259 0.81 2.53 7.96
N LYS A 260 1.65 2.42 8.99
CA LYS A 260 2.39 1.18 9.26
C LYS A 260 1.40 0.04 9.51
N PRO A 261 1.73 -1.19 9.08
CA PRO A 261 0.90 -2.35 9.35
C PRO A 261 0.81 -2.62 10.86
N THR A 262 -0.30 -3.23 11.26
CA THR A 262 -0.59 -3.64 12.64
C THR A 262 0.22 -4.89 13.02
N SER A 263 0.45 -5.79 12.07
CA SER A 263 1.32 -6.96 12.20
C SER A 263 1.95 -7.35 10.86
N VAL A 264 2.97 -8.22 10.92
CA VAL A 264 3.56 -8.86 9.76
C VAL A 264 3.70 -10.33 10.09
N ASP A 265 2.84 -11.15 9.48
CA ASP A 265 2.64 -12.54 9.84
C ASP A 265 2.94 -13.46 8.67
N LYS A 266 3.28 -14.72 8.99
CA LYS A 266 3.45 -15.79 8.01
C LYS A 266 2.11 -16.48 7.82
N ASN A 267 1.54 -16.35 6.63
CA ASN A 267 0.27 -16.94 6.27
C ASN A 267 0.48 -18.19 5.44
N TYR A 268 -0.31 -19.22 5.75
CA TYR A 268 -0.28 -20.50 5.05
C TYR A 268 -1.53 -20.69 4.20
N TYR A 269 -1.34 -21.33 3.06
CA TYR A 269 -2.39 -21.63 2.09
C TYR A 269 -2.23 -23.07 1.62
N ILE A 270 -3.32 -23.71 1.23
CA ILE A 270 -3.26 -24.91 0.39
C ILE A 270 -3.90 -24.62 -0.96
N GLU A 271 -3.16 -24.91 -2.02
CA GLU A 271 -3.59 -24.70 -3.41
C GLU A 271 -3.61 -26.01 -4.19
N TRP A 272 -4.62 -26.18 -5.03
CA TRP A 272 -4.67 -27.24 -6.03
C TRP A 272 -5.36 -26.75 -7.29
N ASN A 273 -5.14 -27.48 -8.39
CA ASN A 273 -5.81 -27.20 -9.65
C ASN A 273 -6.69 -28.40 -10.02
N TYR A 274 -7.91 -28.13 -10.47
CA TYR A 274 -8.83 -29.13 -10.98
C TYR A 274 -9.62 -28.53 -12.14
N ASP A 275 -9.66 -29.24 -13.28
CA ASP A 275 -10.35 -28.84 -14.51
C ASP A 275 -10.08 -27.38 -14.97
N GLY A 276 -8.82 -26.95 -14.90
CA GLY A 276 -8.40 -25.59 -15.31
C GLY A 276 -8.77 -24.47 -14.32
N VAL A 277 -9.31 -24.81 -13.15
CA VAL A 277 -9.62 -23.89 -12.06
C VAL A 277 -8.59 -24.06 -10.94
N ARG A 278 -8.08 -22.93 -10.43
CA ARG A 278 -7.26 -22.84 -9.23
C ARG A 278 -8.18 -22.76 -8.02
N TYR A 279 -7.91 -23.61 -7.04
CA TYR A 279 -8.53 -23.58 -5.73
C TYR A 279 -7.46 -23.18 -4.73
N CYS A 280 -7.77 -22.22 -3.87
CA CYS A 280 -6.90 -21.76 -2.79
C CYS A 280 -7.70 -21.71 -1.49
N LEU A 281 -7.16 -22.31 -0.44
CA LEU A 281 -7.73 -22.28 0.91
C LEU A 281 -6.75 -21.53 1.82
N TYR A 282 -7.23 -20.51 2.52
CA TYR A 282 -6.46 -19.85 3.57
C TYR A 282 -6.46 -20.70 4.85
N ILE A 283 -5.28 -21.03 5.36
CA ILE A 283 -5.10 -21.88 6.56
C ILE A 283 -5.02 -21.01 7.83
N GLY A 284 -4.46 -19.80 7.73
CA GLY A 284 -4.16 -18.95 8.87
C GLY A 284 -2.67 -18.68 9.02
N ASN A 285 -2.32 -18.05 10.14
CA ASN A 285 -0.93 -17.83 10.56
C ASN A 285 -0.33 -18.97 11.41
N ASP A 286 -1.15 -19.97 11.75
CA ASP A 286 -0.71 -21.18 12.46
C ASP A 286 -0.61 -22.39 11.51
N SER A 287 0.63 -22.83 11.26
CA SER A 287 0.93 -24.01 10.46
C SER A 287 0.36 -25.31 11.03
N SER A 288 -0.02 -25.36 12.32
CA SER A 288 -0.59 -26.55 12.96
C SER A 288 -1.93 -26.97 12.34
N HIS A 289 -2.64 -26.04 11.70
CA HIS A 289 -3.91 -26.30 11.01
C HIS A 289 -3.74 -26.92 9.62
N ALA A 290 -2.51 -27.18 9.16
CA ALA A 290 -2.24 -27.72 7.83
C ALA A 290 -2.89 -29.10 7.59
N ASP A 291 -2.92 -29.98 8.59
CA ASP A 291 -3.54 -31.31 8.43
C ASP A 291 -5.07 -31.21 8.31
N ALA A 292 -5.69 -30.29 9.05
CA ALA A 292 -7.12 -29.99 8.93
C ALA A 292 -7.47 -29.42 7.53
N ALA A 293 -6.61 -28.55 7.00
CA ALA A 293 -6.74 -28.00 5.65
C ALA A 293 -6.55 -29.07 4.55
N ILE A 294 -5.62 -30.02 4.74
CA ILE A 294 -5.49 -31.18 3.86
C ILE A 294 -6.78 -31.99 3.87
N GLN A 295 -7.32 -32.33 5.05
CA GLN A 295 -8.55 -33.11 5.16
C GLN A 295 -9.74 -32.41 4.49
N PHE A 296 -9.86 -31.08 4.66
CA PHE A 296 -10.87 -30.29 3.96
C PHE A 296 -10.71 -30.40 2.43
N ALA A 297 -9.48 -30.24 1.91
CA ALA A 297 -9.21 -30.37 0.49
C ALA A 297 -9.53 -31.77 -0.04
N GLU A 298 -9.24 -32.83 0.73
CA GLU A 298 -9.63 -34.21 0.39
C GLU A 298 -11.13 -34.37 0.20
N ASP A 299 -11.92 -33.87 1.14
CA ASP A 299 -13.38 -33.99 1.08
C ASP A 299 -13.97 -33.13 -0.03
N TYR A 300 -13.43 -31.94 -0.25
CA TYR A 300 -13.88 -31.08 -1.35
C TYR A 300 -13.53 -31.67 -2.72
N ILE A 301 -12.33 -32.24 -2.89
CA ILE A 301 -11.94 -32.93 -4.13
C ILE A 301 -12.88 -34.09 -4.46
N LYS A 302 -13.36 -34.85 -3.47
CA LYS A 302 -14.37 -35.90 -3.69
C LYS A 302 -15.66 -35.34 -4.27
N ILE A 303 -16.10 -34.16 -3.82
CA ILE A 303 -17.30 -33.48 -4.32
C ILE A 303 -17.09 -33.01 -5.77
N LEU A 304 -15.90 -32.45 -6.07
CA LEU A 304 -15.55 -32.03 -7.43
C LEU A 304 -15.57 -33.18 -8.45
N LYS A 305 -15.22 -34.40 -8.03
CA LYS A 305 -15.23 -35.59 -8.90
C LYS A 305 -16.61 -36.21 -9.09
N GLN A 306 -17.59 -35.81 -8.29
CA GLN A 306 -18.99 -36.27 -8.39
C GLN A 306 -19.87 -35.33 -9.21
N SER A 307 -19.40 -34.11 -9.46
CA SER A 307 -20.10 -33.05 -10.22
C SER A 307 -19.80 -33.16 -11.71
#